data_AF-A0A1F3V7U8-F1
#
_entry.id   AF-A0A1F3V7U8-F1
#
_cell.length_a   1.000
_cell.length_b   1.000
_cell.length_c   1.000
_cell.angle_alpha   90.00
_cell.angle_beta   90.00
_cell.angle_gamma   90.00
#
_symmetry.space_group_name_H-M   'P 1'
#
loop_
_entity.id
_entity.type
_entity.pdbx_description
1 polymer ?
#
loop_
_entity_poly.entity_id
_entity_poly.type
_entity_poly.pdbx_seq_one_letter_code
_entity_poly.pdbx_strand_id
1 'polypeptide(L)'
;MSKVLHPYTLPLLLLTLLLALGCLSCSVVDKIVKQQNEMQLKTVDSFVDKSCSPTPDNEIRLIHQDKHHLENLQLFFAKHGRDLSLVEKFVMMAMIEMNNYPHASSPTANLQIWFLQNDGKSSPLFYHSNFSSNEGQAYSFLYSLDTLLKSRKTKKSLMQLAAILDKQYAYPFRVNGPTMLFIRKNASLIQANETLKSYYTKGNQLIKQGETIPAINWVSIIKRYLATPKVTYYIADDESFLVGQSNIPPQKSIAELRCNFDHKNYNPTFFKLYEQESKYNFFGIISSHEVFLAASAQDENKSSALPLGDSLLFSGNGKANPVAFCYSPKNNFLLISQAERDPRQILSQNIKSIQSSNEYPDISSKAIEKMYRIPRSLHLTNPARIIYEKGITNNRNKTDDLLKGDTDVYFQKEIGNVNIIWKNKEDQRYSFFLDPRGNDYINCQ
;
A
#
# COMPACT_ATOMS: atom_id res chain seq x y z
N MET A 1 24.33 -55.20 -48.92
CA MET A 1 22.97 -55.48 -48.41
C MET A 1 22.43 -54.22 -47.74
N SER A 2 21.66 -53.41 -48.46
CA SER A 2 21.00 -52.22 -47.92
C SER A 2 19.69 -52.65 -47.27
N LYS A 3 19.56 -52.50 -45.94
CA LYS A 3 18.30 -52.75 -45.24
C LYS A 3 17.36 -51.59 -45.54
N VAL A 4 16.38 -51.85 -46.40
CA VAL A 4 15.26 -50.94 -46.67
C VAL A 4 14.49 -50.78 -45.36
N LEU A 5 14.57 -49.59 -44.74
CA LEU A 5 13.67 -49.23 -43.65
C LEU A 5 12.26 -49.12 -44.21
N HIS A 6 11.32 -49.87 -43.64
CA HIS A 6 9.91 -49.79 -44.04
C HIS A 6 9.36 -48.39 -43.77
N PRO A 7 8.61 -47.78 -44.72
CA PRO A 7 8.13 -46.40 -44.65
C PRO A 7 7.15 -46.13 -43.49
N TYR A 8 6.72 -47.16 -42.77
CA TYR A 8 5.78 -47.06 -41.64
C TYR A 8 6.45 -46.99 -40.27
N THR A 9 7.77 -47.23 -40.15
CA THR A 9 8.44 -47.24 -38.84
C THR A 9 8.61 -45.84 -38.27
N LEU A 10 8.87 -44.83 -39.10
CA LEU A 10 9.07 -43.45 -38.67
C LEU A 10 7.78 -42.77 -38.13
N PRO A 11 6.62 -42.84 -38.80
CA PRO A 11 5.39 -42.23 -38.27
C PRO A 11 4.88 -42.91 -37.00
N LEU A 12 5.08 -44.23 -36.85
CA LEU A 12 4.70 -44.96 -35.64
C LEU A 12 5.58 -44.56 -34.44
N LEU A 13 6.87 -44.32 -34.67
CA LEU A 13 7.81 -43.88 -33.66
C LEU A 13 7.55 -42.42 -33.23
N LEU A 14 7.13 -41.56 -34.16
CA LEU A 14 6.73 -40.18 -33.85
C LEU A 14 5.42 -40.12 -33.06
N LEU A 15 4.44 -40.95 -33.41
CA LEU A 15 3.15 -41.03 -32.70
C LEU A 15 3.34 -41.56 -31.27
N THR A 16 4.19 -42.57 -31.08
CA THR A 16 4.52 -43.10 -29.75
C THR A 16 5.31 -42.08 -28.92
N LEU A 17 6.22 -41.30 -29.53
CA LEU A 17 6.92 -40.21 -28.85
C LEU A 17 5.97 -39.10 -28.41
N LEU A 18 5.03 -38.70 -29.27
CA LEU A 18 4.01 -37.69 -28.97
C LEU A 18 3.05 -38.14 -27.87
N LEU A 19 2.61 -39.40 -27.89
CA LEU A 19 1.78 -39.99 -26.83
C LEU A 19 2.55 -40.07 -25.50
N ALA A 20 3.84 -40.47 -25.53
CA ALA A 20 4.69 -40.50 -24.35
C ALA A 20 4.93 -39.09 -23.75
N LEU A 21 5.18 -38.09 -24.60
CA LEU A 21 5.32 -36.68 -24.19
C LEU A 21 4.00 -36.12 -23.62
N GLY A 22 2.86 -36.49 -24.21
CA GLY A 22 1.53 -36.15 -23.70
C GLY A 22 1.28 -36.72 -22.30
N CYS A 23 1.55 -38.01 -22.09
CA CYS A 23 1.38 -38.66 -20.79
C CYS A 23 2.34 -38.11 -19.72
N LEU A 24 3.57 -37.76 -20.08
CA LEU A 24 4.52 -37.10 -19.18
C LEU A 24 4.00 -35.72 -18.74
N SER A 25 3.42 -34.95 -19.67
CA SER A 25 2.85 -33.62 -19.35
C SER A 25 1.67 -33.70 -18.38
N CYS A 26 0.76 -34.67 -18.54
CA CYS A 26 -0.35 -34.88 -17.61
C CYS A 26 0.14 -35.30 -16.22
N SER A 27 1.17 -36.15 -16.13
CA SER A 27 1.73 -36.57 -14.84
C SER A 27 2.42 -35.44 -14.07
N VAL A 28 3.01 -34.48 -14.79
CA VAL A 28 3.65 -33.29 -14.21
C VAL A 28 2.58 -32.31 -13.74
N VAL A 29 1.51 -32.11 -14.52
CA VAL A 29 0.35 -31.28 -14.11
C VAL A 29 -0.34 -31.90 -12.89
N ASP A 30 -0.60 -33.21 -12.87
CA ASP A 30 -1.16 -33.89 -11.70
C ASP A 30 -0.23 -33.82 -10.48
N LYS A 31 1.09 -33.88 -10.67
CA LYS A 31 2.05 -33.68 -9.58
C LYS A 31 2.05 -32.25 -9.07
N ILE A 32 1.91 -31.24 -9.94
CA ILE A 32 1.84 -29.82 -9.56
C ILE A 32 0.52 -29.54 -8.83
N VAL A 33 -0.60 -30.07 -9.33
CA VAL A 33 -1.94 -29.95 -8.72
C VAL A 33 -1.99 -30.70 -7.39
N LYS A 34 -1.46 -31.93 -7.31
CA LYS A 34 -1.32 -32.65 -6.04
C LYS A 34 -0.35 -31.97 -5.09
N GLN A 35 0.79 -31.44 -5.54
CA GLN A 35 1.68 -30.67 -4.66
C GLN A 35 1.04 -29.36 -4.17
N GLN A 36 0.20 -28.71 -4.97
CA GLN A 36 -0.57 -27.55 -4.53
C GLN A 36 -1.63 -27.93 -3.48
N ASN A 37 -2.27 -29.09 -3.63
CA ASN A 37 -3.29 -29.60 -2.69
C ASN A 37 -2.69 -30.25 -1.43
N GLU A 38 -1.53 -30.90 -1.55
CA GLU A 38 -0.78 -31.58 -0.47
C GLU A 38 0.28 -30.68 0.17
N MET A 39 0.31 -29.39 -0.16
CA MET A 39 1.14 -28.40 0.53
C MET A 39 0.57 -28.23 1.95
N GLN A 40 0.87 -29.22 2.80
CA GLN A 40 0.41 -29.34 4.17
C GLN A 40 0.50 -27.98 4.82
N LEU A 41 -0.65 -27.54 5.33
CA LEU A 41 -0.81 -26.31 6.09
C LEU A 41 0.15 -26.36 7.27
N LYS A 42 1.39 -25.87 7.07
CA LYS A 42 2.30 -25.55 8.17
C LYS A 42 1.57 -24.53 9.01
N THR A 43 1.24 -24.91 10.24
CA THR A 43 0.83 -23.96 11.27
C THR A 43 1.94 -22.92 11.37
N VAL A 44 1.59 -21.66 11.12
CA VAL A 44 2.50 -20.56 11.41
C VAL A 44 2.44 -20.36 12.91
N ASP A 45 3.29 -21.12 13.62
CA ASP A 45 3.46 -21.00 15.06
C ASP A 45 4.32 -19.77 15.36
N SER A 46 3.68 -18.60 15.36
CA SER A 46 3.93 -17.44 16.21
C SER A 46 3.28 -16.22 15.59
N PHE A 47 2.25 -15.70 16.26
CA PHE A 47 1.80 -14.34 16.05
C PHE A 47 2.91 -13.44 16.60
N VAL A 48 3.74 -12.87 15.73
CA VAL A 48 4.61 -11.77 16.16
C VAL A 48 3.67 -10.61 16.40
N ASP A 49 3.45 -10.28 17.67
CA ASP A 49 2.62 -9.15 18.04
C ASP A 49 3.27 -7.88 17.48
N LYS A 50 2.67 -7.35 16.41
CA LYS A 50 2.99 -6.03 15.85
C LYS A 50 2.06 -4.96 16.43
N SER A 51 1.50 -5.21 17.62
CA SER A 51 0.86 -4.17 18.41
C SER A 51 1.90 -3.27 19.04
N CYS A 52 1.56 -2.00 19.12
CA CYS A 52 2.41 -1.01 19.76
C CYS A 52 1.60 -0.27 20.81
N SER A 53 2.01 -0.45 22.07
CA SER A 53 1.53 0.31 23.22
C SER A 53 1.62 1.80 22.94
N PRO A 54 0.76 2.66 23.48
CA PRO A 54 0.74 4.09 23.13
C PRO A 54 2.09 4.82 23.22
N THR A 55 2.29 5.80 22.32
CA THR A 55 3.53 6.59 22.25
C THR A 55 3.72 7.45 23.51
N PRO A 56 4.89 7.40 24.18
CA PRO A 56 5.22 8.30 25.28
C PRO A 56 5.20 9.78 24.88
N ASP A 57 5.03 10.66 25.87
CA ASP A 57 5.10 12.10 25.62
C ASP A 57 6.49 12.52 25.16
N ASN A 58 6.55 13.42 24.17
CA ASN A 58 7.76 13.91 23.50
C ASN A 58 8.49 12.90 22.61
N GLU A 59 7.94 11.69 22.43
CA GLU A 59 8.47 10.73 21.47
C GLU A 59 7.70 10.77 20.15
N ILE A 60 8.40 10.42 19.07
CA ILE A 60 7.77 10.16 17.79
C ILE A 60 7.98 8.70 17.40
N ARG A 61 6.94 8.13 16.79
CA ARG A 61 7.05 6.85 16.10
C ARG A 61 6.81 7.03 14.62
N LEU A 62 7.50 6.23 13.84
CA LEU A 62 7.48 6.22 12.40
C LEU A 62 6.87 4.89 11.95
N ILE A 63 6.09 4.93 10.89
CA ILE A 63 5.61 3.75 10.17
C ILE A 63 6.15 3.79 8.75
N HIS A 64 6.68 2.67 8.27
CA HIS A 64 7.22 2.57 6.91
C HIS A 64 7.30 1.10 6.43
N GLN A 65 7.28 0.88 5.12
CA GLN A 65 7.38 -0.45 4.47
C GLN A 65 8.81 -1.03 4.43
N ASP A 66 9.83 -0.21 4.69
CA ASP A 66 11.26 -0.57 4.72
C ASP A 66 11.87 -0.19 6.07
N LYS A 67 12.35 -1.20 6.80
CA LYS A 67 12.97 -1.06 8.13
C LYS A 67 14.26 -0.23 8.12
N HIS A 68 15.13 -0.42 7.13
CA HIS A 68 16.41 0.31 7.06
C HIS A 68 16.15 1.80 6.78
N HIS A 69 15.17 2.10 5.93
CA HIS A 69 14.74 3.48 5.70
C HIS A 69 14.12 4.11 6.96
N LEU A 70 13.28 3.35 7.68
CA LEU A 70 12.70 3.77 8.96
C LEU A 70 13.77 4.18 9.97
N GLU A 71 14.82 3.36 10.12
CA GLU A 71 15.95 3.62 11.03
C GLU A 71 16.72 4.90 10.64
N ASN A 72 16.93 5.13 9.34
CA ASN A 72 17.57 6.35 8.85
C ASN A 72 16.73 7.60 9.12
N LEU A 73 15.42 7.53 8.91
CA LEU A 73 14.49 8.62 9.24
C LEU A 73 14.49 8.91 10.74
N GLN A 74 14.53 7.88 11.59
CA GLN A 74 14.60 8.04 13.03
C GLN A 74 15.87 8.77 13.46
N LEU A 75 17.04 8.36 12.94
CA LEU A 75 18.31 9.05 13.19
C LEU A 75 18.29 10.50 12.70
N PHE A 76 17.70 10.73 11.52
CA PHE A 76 17.57 12.07 10.96
C PHE A 76 16.72 12.97 11.86
N PHE A 77 15.52 12.56 12.26
CA PHE A 77 14.65 13.38 13.11
C PHE A 77 15.17 13.53 14.53
N ALA A 78 15.90 12.54 15.08
CA ALA A 78 16.56 12.69 16.36
C ALA A 78 17.64 13.80 16.34
N LYS A 79 18.37 13.91 15.22
CA LYS A 79 19.47 14.88 15.05
C LYS A 79 19.00 16.26 14.58
N HIS A 80 18.01 16.31 13.71
CA HIS A 80 17.63 17.51 12.96
C HIS A 80 16.18 17.96 13.18
N GLY A 81 15.36 17.15 13.85
CA GLY A 81 13.92 17.37 13.99
C GLY A 81 13.47 18.13 15.24
N ARG A 82 14.37 18.57 16.14
CA ARG A 82 13.97 19.17 17.42
C ARG A 82 13.13 20.44 17.27
N ASP A 83 13.49 21.31 16.32
CA ASP A 83 12.80 22.59 16.07
C ASP A 83 11.63 22.49 15.09
N LEU A 84 11.20 21.26 14.76
CA LEU A 84 10.13 20.99 13.80
C LEU A 84 8.89 20.47 14.53
N SER A 85 7.74 21.02 14.17
CA SER A 85 6.44 20.46 14.53
C SER A 85 6.23 19.08 13.89
N LEU A 86 5.26 18.31 14.40
CA LEU A 86 4.99 16.97 13.88
C LEU A 86 4.57 17.00 12.40
N VAL A 87 3.75 17.98 12.00
CA VAL A 87 3.35 18.18 10.60
C VAL A 87 4.54 18.56 9.71
N GLU A 88 5.49 19.37 10.19
CA GLU A 88 6.70 19.70 9.43
C GLU A 88 7.60 18.47 9.26
N LYS A 89 7.74 17.63 10.29
CA LYS A 89 8.42 16.33 10.21
C LYS A 89 7.74 15.39 9.22
N PHE A 90 6.41 15.29 9.28
CA PHE A 90 5.61 14.49 8.34
C PHE A 90 5.82 14.94 6.90
N VAL A 91 5.76 16.25 6.63
CA VAL A 91 5.97 16.80 5.28
C VAL A 91 7.38 16.53 4.79
N MET A 92 8.40 16.63 5.65
CA MET A 92 9.77 16.25 5.30
C MET A 92 9.90 14.75 5.00
N MET A 93 9.27 13.88 5.80
CA MET A 93 9.21 12.44 5.54
C MET A 93 8.57 12.17 4.18
N ALA A 94 7.42 12.79 3.88
CA ALA A 94 6.73 12.65 2.60
C ALA A 94 7.58 13.10 1.40
N MET A 95 8.36 14.18 1.54
CA MET A 95 9.32 14.59 0.49
C MET A 95 10.46 13.59 0.33
N ILE A 96 10.98 13.03 1.41
CA ILE A 96 12.00 11.98 1.37
C ILE A 96 11.47 10.73 0.64
N GLU A 97 10.19 10.38 0.82
CA GLU A 97 9.56 9.26 0.12
C GLU A 97 9.57 9.40 -1.40
N MET A 98 9.62 10.62 -1.94
CA MET A 98 9.79 10.82 -3.39
C MET A 98 11.10 10.24 -3.91
N ASN A 99 12.15 10.23 -3.08
CA ASN A 99 13.44 9.63 -3.44
C ASN A 99 13.43 8.11 -3.25
N ASN A 100 12.71 7.63 -2.23
CA ASN A 100 12.68 6.23 -1.82
C ASN A 100 11.77 5.36 -2.70
N TYR A 101 10.62 5.92 -3.09
CA TYR A 101 9.64 5.29 -3.97
C TYR A 101 9.28 6.22 -5.12
N PRO A 102 10.23 6.59 -6.00
CA PRO A 102 9.98 7.57 -7.08
C PRO A 102 8.89 7.12 -8.05
N HIS A 103 8.59 5.82 -8.10
CA HIS A 103 7.52 5.22 -8.91
C HIS A 103 6.11 5.36 -8.31
N ALA A 104 6.00 5.50 -6.98
CA ALA A 104 4.71 5.57 -6.26
C ALA A 104 4.48 6.94 -5.58
N SER A 105 5.54 7.67 -5.25
CA SER A 105 5.55 8.90 -4.48
C SER A 105 6.13 10.08 -5.26
N SER A 106 6.03 10.10 -6.60
CA SER A 106 6.52 11.26 -7.36
C SER A 106 5.76 12.55 -7.00
N PRO A 107 6.30 13.75 -7.33
CA PRO A 107 5.60 15.02 -7.14
C PRO A 107 4.21 15.09 -7.79
N THR A 108 3.98 14.25 -8.81
CA THR A 108 2.72 14.16 -9.57
C THR A 108 1.80 13.02 -9.10
N ALA A 109 2.25 12.21 -8.14
CA ALA A 109 1.49 11.09 -7.60
C ALA A 109 0.27 11.55 -6.79
N ASN A 110 -0.69 10.65 -6.63
CA ASN A 110 -1.77 10.83 -5.67
C ASN A 110 -1.18 10.71 -4.26
N LEU A 111 -1.58 11.61 -3.35
CA LEU A 111 -1.28 11.51 -1.93
C LEU A 111 -2.57 11.60 -1.15
N GLN A 112 -2.86 10.57 -0.36
CA GLN A 112 -3.90 10.59 0.66
C GLN A 112 -3.25 10.74 2.02
N ILE A 113 -3.74 11.67 2.84
CA ILE A 113 -3.23 11.92 4.19
C ILE A 113 -4.37 11.74 5.18
N TRP A 114 -4.14 10.94 6.21
CA TRP A 114 -5.04 10.80 7.35
C TRP A 114 -4.41 11.52 8.55
N PHE A 115 -5.13 12.48 9.11
CA PHE A 115 -4.72 13.20 10.31
C PHE A 115 -5.71 12.94 11.44
N LEU A 116 -5.22 12.35 12.54
CA LEU A 116 -5.99 12.10 13.74
C LEU A 116 -5.41 12.94 14.90
N GLN A 117 -6.26 13.70 15.59
CA GLN A 117 -5.85 14.54 16.71
C GLN A 117 -6.54 14.10 18.00
N ASN A 118 -5.82 14.17 19.11
CA ASN A 118 -6.31 13.80 20.43
C ASN A 118 -6.64 15.06 21.25
N ASP A 119 -7.61 15.85 20.79
CA ASP A 119 -8.09 17.05 21.51
C ASP A 119 -9.56 16.95 21.95
N GLY A 120 -10.22 15.83 21.63
CA GLY A 120 -11.62 15.57 21.96
C GLY A 120 -12.63 16.49 21.26
N LYS A 121 -12.19 17.33 20.31
CA LYS A 121 -13.02 18.36 19.67
C LYS A 121 -12.90 18.36 18.15
N SER A 122 -11.79 17.89 17.59
CA SER A 122 -11.56 17.88 16.15
C SER A 122 -11.91 16.52 15.55
N SER A 123 -12.74 16.55 14.51
CA SER A 123 -12.91 15.43 13.59
C SER A 123 -11.57 15.10 12.91
N PRO A 124 -11.34 13.83 12.55
CA PRO A 124 -10.18 13.49 11.72
C PRO A 124 -10.25 14.24 10.40
N LEU A 125 -9.08 14.65 9.89
CA LEU A 125 -8.98 15.29 8.60
C LEU A 125 -8.41 14.29 7.59
N PHE A 126 -9.08 14.17 6.46
CA PHE A 126 -8.63 13.41 5.33
C PHE A 126 -8.25 14.39 4.24
N TYR A 127 -7.04 14.31 3.71
CA TYR A 127 -6.63 15.10 2.55
C TYR A 127 -6.47 14.18 1.37
N HIS A 128 -7.12 14.52 0.27
CA HIS A 128 -6.94 13.85 -1.00
C HIS A 128 -7.09 14.88 -2.11
N SER A 129 -6.02 15.13 -2.85
CA SER A 129 -6.03 16.07 -3.98
C SER A 129 -6.32 15.35 -5.29
N ASN A 130 -7.42 15.70 -5.95
CA ASN A 130 -7.68 15.33 -7.34
C ASN A 130 -7.51 16.53 -8.26
N PHE A 131 -7.20 16.26 -9.54
CA PHE A 131 -7.06 17.28 -10.58
C PHE A 131 -7.78 16.88 -11.87
N SER A 132 -8.22 17.88 -12.63
CA SER A 132 -8.86 17.68 -13.94
C SER A 132 -7.82 17.30 -15.01
N SER A 133 -8.12 16.30 -15.86
CA SER A 133 -7.18 15.80 -16.89
C SER A 133 -6.80 16.80 -17.97
N ASN A 134 -7.55 17.89 -18.12
CA ASN A 134 -7.39 18.80 -19.24
C ASN A 134 -6.31 19.86 -18.99
N GLU A 135 -5.71 19.87 -17.80
CA GLU A 135 -4.83 20.94 -17.31
C GLU A 135 -3.40 20.42 -17.04
N GLY A 136 -2.67 20.04 -18.10
CA GLY A 136 -1.21 19.86 -18.06
C GLY A 136 -0.65 18.90 -16.97
N GLN A 137 0.59 19.16 -16.55
CA GLN A 137 1.26 18.41 -15.48
C GLN A 137 0.85 18.93 -14.10
N ALA A 138 0.07 18.13 -13.36
CA ALA A 138 -0.38 18.46 -12.01
C ALA A 138 0.55 17.85 -10.93
N TYR A 139 0.87 18.64 -9.91
CA TYR A 139 1.74 18.27 -8.80
C TYR A 139 0.92 17.94 -7.55
N SER A 140 -0.01 16.99 -7.66
CA SER A 140 -0.96 16.62 -6.60
C SER A 140 -0.32 16.31 -5.26
N PHE A 141 0.79 15.57 -5.27
CA PHE A 141 1.51 15.23 -4.05
C PHE A 141 2.01 16.49 -3.33
N LEU A 142 2.73 17.37 -4.05
CA LEU A 142 3.25 18.61 -3.46
C LEU A 142 2.17 19.60 -3.08
N TYR A 143 1.08 19.65 -3.85
CA TYR A 143 -0.08 20.47 -3.53
C TYR A 143 -0.75 20.04 -2.22
N SER A 144 -0.88 18.73 -1.99
CA SER A 144 -1.40 18.18 -0.74
C SER A 144 -0.53 18.57 0.46
N LEU A 145 0.79 18.50 0.32
CA LEU A 145 1.73 18.90 1.38
C LEU A 145 1.70 20.41 1.66
N ASP A 146 1.71 21.23 0.62
CA ASP A 146 1.65 22.70 0.75
C ASP A 146 0.35 23.14 1.42
N THR A 147 -0.77 22.52 1.04
CA THR A 147 -2.07 22.81 1.66
C THR A 147 -2.10 22.35 3.13
N LEU A 148 -1.52 21.19 3.45
CA LEU A 148 -1.42 20.73 4.83
C LEU A 148 -0.64 21.70 5.71
N LEU A 149 0.51 22.21 5.25
CA LEU A 149 1.30 23.20 5.98
C LEU A 149 0.50 24.49 6.23
N LYS A 150 -0.21 24.97 5.20
CA LYS A 150 -1.04 26.17 5.26
C LYS A 150 -2.23 26.01 6.21
N SER A 151 -2.95 24.89 6.14
CA SER A 151 -4.11 24.61 7.01
C SER A 151 -3.70 24.51 8.48
N ARG A 152 -2.51 23.96 8.75
CA ARG A 152 -1.94 23.85 10.09
C ARG A 152 -1.14 25.07 10.56
N LYS A 153 -1.08 26.13 9.74
CA LYS A 153 -0.38 27.40 10.05
C LYS A 153 1.05 27.18 10.54
N THR A 154 1.79 26.30 9.88
CA THR A 154 3.16 25.95 10.27
C THR A 154 4.10 27.14 10.14
N LYS A 155 5.18 27.14 10.92
CA LYS A 155 6.19 28.21 10.87
C LYS A 155 7.04 28.11 9.60
N LYS A 156 7.23 26.90 9.07
CA LYS A 156 8.03 26.65 7.87
C LYS A 156 7.14 26.35 6.67
N SER A 157 7.47 26.98 5.55
CA SER A 157 6.91 26.70 4.24
C SER A 157 7.56 25.47 3.60
N LEU A 158 6.91 24.94 2.56
CA LEU A 158 7.44 23.81 1.78
C LEU A 158 8.86 24.09 1.24
N MET A 159 9.11 25.32 0.79
CA MET A 159 10.44 25.76 0.33
C MET A 159 11.49 25.75 1.44
N GLN A 160 11.13 26.20 2.65
CA GLN A 160 12.06 26.19 3.78
C GLN A 160 12.39 24.77 4.24
N LEU A 161 11.41 23.87 4.24
CA LEU A 161 11.62 22.45 4.54
C LEU A 161 12.49 21.77 3.48
N ALA A 162 12.29 22.08 2.19
CA ALA A 162 13.14 21.60 1.11
C ALA A 162 14.61 22.07 1.28
N ALA A 163 14.84 23.32 1.64
CA ALA A 163 16.18 23.83 1.92
C ALA A 163 16.85 23.14 3.12
N ILE A 164 16.08 22.76 4.15
CA ILE A 164 16.58 21.97 5.28
C ILE A 164 17.00 20.58 4.79
N LEU A 165 16.16 19.90 4.00
CA LEU A 165 16.47 18.59 3.46
C LEU A 165 17.71 18.62 2.56
N ASP A 166 17.84 19.57 1.64
CA ASP A 166 19.02 19.68 0.78
C ASP A 166 20.31 19.88 1.60
N LYS A 167 20.23 20.59 2.73
CA LYS A 167 21.37 20.85 3.62
C LYS A 167 21.69 19.68 4.55
N GLN A 168 20.68 18.98 5.07
CA GLN A 168 20.82 18.05 6.21
C GLN A 168 20.51 16.59 5.88
N TYR A 169 19.89 16.32 4.73
CA TYR A 169 19.49 14.99 4.26
C TYR A 169 20.07 14.70 2.87
N ALA A 170 21.39 14.80 2.72
CA ALA A 170 22.10 14.54 1.47
C ALA A 170 22.45 13.05 1.25
N TYR A 171 21.71 12.12 1.89
CA TYR A 171 22.02 10.70 1.80
C TYR A 171 21.62 10.13 0.44
N PRO A 172 22.54 9.42 -0.24
CA PRO A 172 22.19 8.71 -1.47
C PRO A 172 21.18 7.61 -1.16
N PHE A 173 20.20 7.45 -2.03
CA PHE A 173 19.12 6.48 -1.85
C PHE A 173 19.53 5.12 -2.39
N ARG A 174 19.26 4.03 -1.65
CA ARG A 174 19.49 2.65 -2.09
C ARG A 174 18.26 2.09 -2.78
N VAL A 175 18.38 1.71 -4.05
CA VAL A 175 17.28 1.15 -4.85
C VAL A 175 16.68 -0.07 -4.16
N ASN A 176 15.42 0.05 -3.74
CA ASN A 176 14.65 -1.04 -3.13
C ASN A 176 14.06 -1.99 -4.20
N GLY A 177 13.49 -3.11 -3.74
CA GLY A 177 12.90 -4.14 -4.62
C GLY A 177 11.80 -3.59 -5.55
N PRO A 178 10.77 -2.89 -5.02
CA PRO A 178 9.71 -2.30 -5.83
C PRO A 178 10.23 -1.32 -6.91
N THR A 179 11.16 -0.44 -6.55
CA THR A 179 11.77 0.51 -7.50
C THR A 179 12.57 -0.21 -8.58
N MET A 180 13.32 -1.26 -8.22
CA MET A 180 14.05 -2.07 -9.21
C MET A 180 13.10 -2.77 -10.19
N LEU A 181 11.97 -3.31 -9.72
CA LEU A 181 10.96 -3.92 -10.59
C LEU A 181 10.37 -2.87 -11.56
N PHE A 182 10.08 -1.67 -11.07
CA PHE A 182 9.62 -0.56 -11.90
C PHE A 182 10.65 -0.18 -12.97
N ILE A 183 11.93 -0.04 -12.61
CA ILE A 183 13.02 0.27 -13.53
C ILE A 183 13.14 -0.80 -14.62
N ARG A 184 13.09 -2.09 -14.24
CA ARG A 184 13.15 -3.19 -15.21
C ARG A 184 11.96 -3.20 -16.17
N LYS A 185 10.74 -2.99 -15.66
CA LYS A 185 9.52 -2.89 -16.46
C LYS A 185 9.61 -1.75 -17.49
N ASN A 186 10.31 -0.67 -17.16
CA ASN A 186 10.44 0.54 -17.99
C ASN A 186 11.84 0.70 -18.63
N ALA A 187 12.61 -0.38 -18.76
CA ALA A 187 14.00 -0.33 -19.19
C ALA A 187 14.22 0.41 -20.52
N SER A 188 13.39 0.15 -21.52
CA SER A 188 13.50 0.76 -22.85
C SER A 188 13.30 2.28 -22.80
N LEU A 189 12.30 2.74 -22.03
CA LEU A 189 12.00 4.15 -21.85
C LEU A 189 13.12 4.88 -21.09
N ILE A 190 13.64 4.25 -20.04
CA ILE A 190 14.77 4.79 -19.26
C ILE A 190 16.02 4.91 -20.14
N GLN A 191 16.33 3.90 -20.95
CA GLN A 191 17.50 3.90 -21.84
C GLN A 191 17.38 4.92 -22.98
N ALA A 192 16.17 5.21 -23.42
CA ALA A 192 15.89 6.21 -24.46
C ALA A 192 15.92 7.66 -23.94
N ASN A 193 15.92 7.87 -22.62
CA ASN A 193 15.90 9.20 -22.01
C ASN A 193 17.23 9.51 -21.32
N GLU A 194 17.99 10.48 -21.84
CA GLU A 194 19.33 10.81 -21.32
C GLU A 194 19.32 11.20 -19.83
N THR A 195 18.31 11.94 -19.37
CA THR A 195 18.17 12.31 -17.95
C THR A 195 18.03 11.08 -17.08
N LEU A 196 17.02 10.23 -17.32
CA LEU A 196 16.79 9.03 -16.51
C LEU A 196 17.93 8.02 -16.64
N LYS A 197 18.48 7.86 -17.85
CA LYS A 197 19.63 7.00 -18.12
C LYS A 197 20.82 7.37 -17.24
N SER A 198 21.10 8.67 -17.07
CA SER A 198 22.22 9.14 -16.24
C SER A 198 22.11 8.75 -14.77
N TYR A 199 20.88 8.55 -14.26
CA TYR A 199 20.64 8.18 -12.86
C TYR A 199 20.40 6.68 -12.66
N TYR A 200 19.75 6.01 -13.61
CA TYR A 200 19.30 4.62 -13.46
C TYR A 200 20.13 3.61 -14.27
N THR A 201 21.26 4.02 -14.85
CA THR A 201 22.19 3.11 -15.53
C THR A 201 23.64 3.30 -15.09
N LYS A 202 24.42 2.21 -15.12
CA LYS A 202 25.87 2.19 -14.92
C LYS A 202 26.51 1.33 -15.99
N GLY A 203 27.38 1.90 -16.80
CA GLY A 203 28.01 1.18 -17.92
C GLY A 203 26.96 0.58 -18.88
N ASN A 204 25.90 1.33 -19.19
CA ASN A 204 24.73 0.90 -19.98
C ASN A 204 23.87 -0.22 -19.37
N GLN A 205 24.19 -0.72 -18.18
CA GLN A 205 23.35 -1.67 -17.45
C GLN A 205 22.40 -0.93 -16.52
N LEU A 206 21.16 -1.42 -16.38
CA LEU A 206 20.22 -0.88 -15.39
C LEU A 206 20.77 -1.06 -13.98
N ILE A 207 20.52 -0.08 -13.13
CA ILE A 207 20.82 -0.14 -11.70
C ILE A 207 20.08 -1.30 -11.03
N LYS A 208 20.76 -1.98 -10.12
CA LYS A 208 20.28 -3.16 -9.39
C LYS A 208 19.82 -2.78 -7.98
N GLN A 209 19.02 -3.66 -7.38
CA GLN A 209 18.61 -3.53 -5.99
C GLN A 209 19.84 -3.41 -5.07
N GLY A 210 19.80 -2.49 -4.11
CA GLY A 210 20.88 -2.20 -3.17
C GLY A 210 21.92 -1.20 -3.67
N GLU A 211 21.99 -0.94 -4.98
CA GLU A 211 22.83 0.14 -5.52
C GLU A 211 22.23 1.51 -5.21
N THR A 212 23.07 2.54 -5.22
CA THR A 212 22.67 3.90 -4.84
C THR A 212 22.43 4.82 -6.03
N ILE A 213 21.40 5.66 -5.91
CA ILE A 213 21.17 6.86 -6.73
C ILE A 213 21.41 8.14 -5.90
N PRO A 214 21.75 9.27 -6.54
CA PRO A 214 21.94 10.54 -5.83
C PRO A 214 20.71 11.00 -5.06
N ALA A 215 20.91 11.84 -4.05
CA ALA A 215 19.81 12.56 -3.42
C ALA A 215 19.20 13.57 -4.40
N ILE A 216 17.90 13.81 -4.28
CA ILE A 216 17.22 14.82 -5.07
C ILE A 216 17.50 16.20 -4.51
N ASN A 217 17.61 17.19 -5.41
CA ASN A 217 17.61 18.60 -5.04
C ASN A 217 16.16 19.07 -4.86
N TRP A 218 15.70 19.10 -3.61
CA TRP A 218 14.32 19.43 -3.28
C TRP A 218 13.97 20.88 -3.58
N VAL A 219 14.89 21.81 -3.35
CA VAL A 219 14.65 23.23 -3.69
C VAL A 219 14.31 23.38 -5.17
N SER A 220 15.00 22.66 -6.06
CA SER A 220 14.72 22.66 -7.50
C SER A 220 13.32 22.13 -7.80
N ILE A 221 12.94 21.00 -7.20
CA ILE A 221 11.60 20.39 -7.38
C ILE A 221 10.51 21.33 -6.88
N ILE A 222 10.65 21.92 -5.69
CA ILE A 222 9.66 22.84 -5.13
C ILE A 222 9.56 24.13 -5.93
N LYS A 223 10.68 24.69 -6.43
CA LYS A 223 10.65 25.87 -7.31
C LYS A 223 9.83 25.60 -8.58
N ARG A 224 10.01 24.42 -9.19
CA ARG A 224 9.25 24.00 -10.37
C ARG A 224 7.75 23.89 -10.07
N TYR A 225 7.40 23.27 -8.95
CA TYR A 225 6.01 23.21 -8.48
C TYR A 225 5.40 24.61 -8.32
N LEU A 226 6.08 25.51 -7.60
CA LEU A 226 5.57 26.86 -7.35
C LEU A 226 5.47 27.74 -8.61
N ALA A 227 6.28 27.44 -9.64
CA ALA A 227 6.23 28.11 -10.93
C ALA A 227 5.16 27.53 -11.88
N THR A 228 4.59 26.36 -11.58
CA THR A 228 3.58 25.72 -12.43
C THR A 228 2.26 26.46 -12.29
N PRO A 229 1.55 26.77 -13.40
CA PRO A 229 0.23 27.39 -13.34
C PRO A 229 -0.72 26.63 -12.43
N LYS A 230 -1.59 27.37 -11.73
CA LYS A 230 -2.56 26.78 -10.80
C LYS A 230 -3.56 25.93 -11.58
N VAL A 231 -3.38 24.62 -11.50
CA VAL A 231 -4.41 23.62 -11.81
C VAL A 231 -5.51 23.71 -10.76
N THR A 232 -6.76 23.47 -11.15
CA THR A 232 -7.84 23.35 -10.17
C THR A 232 -7.70 22.03 -9.43
N TYR A 233 -7.31 22.12 -8.16
CA TYR A 233 -7.27 20.98 -7.26
C TYR A 233 -8.53 20.96 -6.40
N TYR A 234 -9.09 19.77 -6.22
CA TYR A 234 -10.15 19.52 -5.25
C TYR A 234 -9.53 18.82 -4.05
N ILE A 235 -9.68 19.43 -2.88
CA ILE A 235 -9.39 18.79 -1.60
C ILE A 235 -10.75 18.39 -1.04
N ALA A 236 -10.95 17.08 -0.86
CA ALA A 236 -12.01 16.63 0.02
C ALA A 236 -11.47 16.74 1.45
N ASP A 237 -11.76 17.83 2.14
CA ASP A 237 -11.31 18.15 3.49
C ASP A 237 -12.38 17.86 4.55
N ASP A 238 -13.09 16.73 4.45
CA ASP A 238 -14.10 16.34 5.44
C ASP A 238 -14.53 14.86 5.29
N GLU A 239 -15.41 14.42 6.18
CA GLU A 239 -16.25 13.22 6.10
C GLU A 239 -16.99 13.07 4.75
N SER A 240 -17.01 14.10 3.89
CA SER A 240 -17.54 14.03 2.52
C SER A 240 -16.82 12.99 1.63
N PHE A 241 -15.57 12.64 1.94
CA PHE A 241 -14.87 11.51 1.30
C PHE A 241 -15.36 10.15 1.80
N LEU A 242 -16.10 10.13 2.91
CA LEU A 242 -16.72 8.95 3.46
C LEU A 242 -18.16 8.89 2.97
N VAL A 243 -18.54 7.77 2.36
CA VAL A 243 -19.93 7.51 2.04
C VAL A 243 -20.67 7.30 3.35
N GLY A 244 -21.31 8.37 3.84
CA GLY A 244 -22.20 8.31 4.99
C GLY A 244 -23.39 7.39 4.69
N GLN A 245 -23.68 6.47 5.61
CA GLN A 245 -24.87 5.62 5.53
C GLN A 245 -26.13 6.48 5.73
N SER A 246 -26.60 7.13 4.66
CA SER A 246 -27.97 7.61 4.62
C SER A 246 -28.88 6.41 4.35
N ASN A 247 -29.81 6.13 5.26
CA ASN A 247 -30.91 5.16 5.16
C ASN A 247 -30.67 3.73 5.71
N ILE A 248 -30.29 3.61 6.98
CA ILE A 248 -30.67 2.42 7.77
C ILE A 248 -31.39 2.92 9.05
N PRO A 249 -32.63 2.50 9.33
CA PRO A 249 -33.27 2.81 10.60
C PRO A 249 -32.45 2.21 11.76
N PRO A 250 -32.40 2.87 12.93
CA PRO A 250 -31.49 2.54 14.02
C PRO A 250 -31.98 1.28 14.76
N GLN A 251 -31.76 0.11 14.18
CA GLN A 251 -31.90 -1.15 14.89
C GLN A 251 -30.51 -1.64 15.29
N LYS A 252 -30.15 -1.33 16.54
CA LYS A 252 -29.11 -1.95 17.37
C LYS A 252 -27.83 -2.42 16.64
N SER A 253 -26.80 -1.56 16.78
CA SER A 253 -25.35 -1.90 16.90
C SER A 253 -24.42 -1.95 15.67
N ILE A 254 -24.71 -1.20 14.60
CA ILE A 254 -23.67 -0.77 13.62
C ILE A 254 -23.76 0.75 13.39
N ALA A 255 -24.00 1.51 14.45
CA ALA A 255 -23.97 2.97 14.38
C ALA A 255 -22.54 3.46 14.10
N GLU A 256 -22.34 3.96 12.88
CA GLU A 256 -21.30 4.88 12.41
C GLU A 256 -19.89 4.32 12.12
N LEU A 257 -19.78 3.26 11.30
CA LEU A 257 -18.56 3.08 10.51
C LEU A 257 -18.71 3.80 9.17
N ARG A 258 -17.78 4.68 8.84
CA ARG A 258 -17.80 5.53 7.64
C ARG A 258 -16.61 5.18 6.78
N CYS A 259 -16.84 4.76 5.53
CA CYS A 259 -15.79 4.28 4.63
C CYS A 259 -15.74 5.12 3.37
N ASN A 260 -14.59 5.22 2.71
CA ASN A 260 -14.47 5.87 1.39
C ASN A 260 -14.97 5.00 0.21
N PHE A 261 -15.72 3.95 0.52
CA PHE A 261 -16.42 3.07 -0.40
C PHE A 261 -17.66 2.51 0.28
N ASP A 262 -18.61 2.05 -0.51
CA ASP A 262 -19.78 1.36 0.01
C ASP A 262 -19.48 -0.12 0.25
N HIS A 263 -19.24 -0.49 1.51
CA HIS A 263 -18.96 -1.87 1.91
C HIS A 263 -20.17 -2.81 1.78
N LYS A 264 -21.41 -2.30 1.65
CA LYS A 264 -22.60 -3.14 1.44
C LYS A 264 -22.60 -3.81 0.07
N ASN A 265 -22.00 -3.15 -0.92
CA ASN A 265 -21.81 -3.70 -2.26
C ASN A 265 -20.81 -4.87 -2.29
N TYR A 266 -20.10 -5.11 -1.18
CA TYR A 266 -19.21 -6.25 -1.02
C TYR A 266 -19.94 -7.44 -0.37
N ASN A 267 -20.99 -7.91 -1.04
CA ASN A 267 -21.67 -9.19 -0.80
C ASN A 267 -21.01 -10.27 -1.71
N PRO A 268 -20.86 -11.54 -1.29
CA PRO A 268 -19.89 -12.49 -1.85
C PRO A 268 -20.12 -12.94 -3.31
N THR A 269 -21.10 -12.39 -4.02
CA THR A 269 -21.59 -12.96 -5.26
C THR A 269 -21.02 -12.31 -6.53
N PHE A 270 -20.68 -11.01 -6.53
CA PHE A 270 -20.16 -10.34 -7.73
C PHE A 270 -19.21 -9.19 -7.36
N PHE A 271 -17.92 -9.32 -7.70
CA PHE A 271 -16.92 -8.27 -7.50
C PHE A 271 -16.34 -7.83 -8.83
N LYS A 272 -16.49 -6.54 -9.15
CA LYS A 272 -15.78 -5.91 -10.26
C LYS A 272 -14.41 -5.49 -9.75
N LEU A 273 -13.38 -6.25 -10.11
CA LEU A 273 -12.01 -5.87 -9.82
C LEU A 273 -11.67 -4.60 -10.57
N TYR A 274 -10.87 -3.75 -9.94
CA TYR A 274 -10.16 -2.74 -10.70
C TYR A 274 -9.30 -3.42 -11.76
N GLU A 275 -9.36 -2.94 -12.99
CA GLU A 275 -8.52 -3.42 -14.09
C GLU A 275 -7.03 -3.23 -13.75
N GLN A 276 -6.73 -2.22 -12.93
CA GLN A 276 -5.40 -1.84 -12.52
C GLN A 276 -5.15 -2.17 -11.05
N GLU A 277 -4.07 -2.90 -10.79
CA GLU A 277 -3.48 -3.03 -9.47
C GLU A 277 -2.88 -1.68 -9.05
N SER A 278 -3.16 -1.25 -7.82
CA SER A 278 -2.60 0.00 -7.29
C SER A 278 -1.56 -0.34 -6.23
N LYS A 279 -0.30 0.05 -6.49
CA LYS A 279 0.79 -0.11 -5.53
C LYS A 279 0.94 1.16 -4.72
N TYR A 280 0.75 1.03 -3.41
CA TYR A 280 0.78 2.13 -2.47
C TYR A 280 2.08 2.12 -1.68
N ASN A 281 2.78 3.26 -1.65
CA ASN A 281 3.77 3.51 -0.60
C ASN A 281 3.02 4.06 0.63
N PHE A 282 3.06 3.32 1.73
CA PHE A 282 2.44 3.71 3.00
C PHE A 282 3.48 4.10 4.03
N PHE A 283 3.25 5.24 4.67
CA PHE A 283 4.15 5.80 5.66
C PHE A 283 3.42 6.69 6.66
N GLY A 284 4.02 6.97 7.80
CA GLY A 284 3.42 7.85 8.79
C GLY A 284 4.32 8.24 9.94
N ILE A 285 3.89 9.24 10.69
CA ILE A 285 4.50 9.72 11.92
C ILE A 285 3.44 9.92 13.00
N ILE A 286 3.79 9.54 14.22
CA ILE A 286 2.89 9.45 15.37
C ILE A 286 3.56 10.16 16.54
N SER A 287 2.79 10.93 17.29
CA SER A 287 3.12 11.39 18.64
C SER A 287 2.07 10.90 19.65
N SER A 288 2.16 11.30 20.91
CA SER A 288 1.14 11.00 21.92
C SER A 288 -0.24 11.60 21.60
N HIS A 289 -0.30 12.70 20.84
CA HIS A 289 -1.54 13.44 20.57
C HIS A 289 -1.93 13.59 19.11
N GLU A 290 -1.03 13.31 18.18
CA GLU A 290 -1.26 13.54 16.76
C GLU A 290 -0.75 12.36 15.94
N VAL A 291 -1.50 12.00 14.91
CA VAL A 291 -1.15 10.93 13.97
C VAL A 291 -1.26 11.48 12.57
N PHE A 292 -0.18 11.38 11.80
CA PHE A 292 -0.19 11.61 10.36
C PHE A 292 0.19 10.33 9.65
N LEU A 293 -0.68 9.87 8.77
CA LEU A 293 -0.41 8.72 7.89
C LEU A 293 -0.62 9.18 6.47
N ALA A 294 0.06 8.53 5.55
CA ALA A 294 -0.17 8.73 4.14
C ALA A 294 -0.05 7.45 3.35
N ALA A 295 -0.77 7.45 2.23
CA ALA A 295 -0.55 6.52 1.16
C ALA A 295 -0.42 7.29 -0.15
N SER A 296 0.63 6.99 -0.90
CA SER A 296 0.83 7.55 -2.23
C SER A 296 0.86 6.47 -3.29
N ALA A 297 0.27 6.77 -4.43
CA ALA A 297 0.30 5.90 -5.59
C ALA A 297 0.25 6.69 -6.90
N GLN A 298 0.72 6.05 -7.96
CA GLN A 298 0.69 6.57 -9.31
C GLN A 298 0.07 5.54 -10.25
N ASP A 299 -0.71 5.97 -11.25
CA ASP A 299 -1.25 5.07 -12.26
C ASP A 299 -0.10 4.55 -13.13
N GLU A 300 0.40 3.34 -12.88
CA GLU A 300 1.55 2.77 -13.60
C GLU A 300 1.33 2.60 -15.11
N ASN A 301 0.08 2.50 -15.59
CA ASN A 301 -0.20 2.28 -17.01
C ASN A 301 -0.17 3.58 -17.81
N LYS A 302 -0.42 4.72 -17.14
CA LYS A 302 -0.28 6.07 -17.70
C LYS A 302 0.95 6.80 -17.18
N SER A 303 1.68 6.22 -16.23
CA SER A 303 2.98 6.67 -15.79
C SER A 303 3.96 6.41 -16.91
N SER A 304 4.09 7.40 -17.78
CA SER A 304 5.20 7.45 -18.70
C SER A 304 6.48 7.48 -17.86
N ALA A 305 7.44 6.58 -18.08
CA ALA A 305 8.80 6.72 -17.54
C ALA A 305 9.53 7.90 -18.22
N LEU A 306 8.90 9.07 -18.17
CA LEU A 306 9.40 10.36 -18.61
C LEU A 306 9.91 11.08 -17.37
N PRO A 307 11.06 11.75 -17.48
CA PRO A 307 11.63 12.47 -16.34
C PRO A 307 10.75 13.66 -15.97
N LEU A 308 10.72 13.96 -14.68
CA LEU A 308 10.21 15.22 -14.17
C LEU A 308 11.31 16.29 -14.36
N GLY A 309 11.34 16.90 -15.56
CA GLY A 309 12.38 17.84 -15.92
C GLY A 309 13.76 17.19 -16.01
N ASP A 310 14.75 17.77 -15.31
CA ASP A 310 16.13 17.27 -15.30
C ASP A 310 16.46 16.43 -14.04
N SER A 311 15.42 15.95 -13.35
CA SER A 311 15.55 15.18 -12.12
C SER A 311 15.48 13.67 -12.35
N LEU A 312 15.86 12.90 -11.32
CA LEU A 312 15.72 11.45 -11.28
C LEU A 312 14.27 10.97 -11.04
N LEU A 313 13.34 11.89 -10.80
CA LEU A 313 11.94 11.57 -10.53
C LEU A 313 11.20 11.30 -11.82
N PHE A 314 10.22 10.41 -11.76
CA PHE A 314 9.32 10.14 -12.89
C PHE A 314 8.16 11.13 -12.86
N SER A 315 7.79 11.63 -14.03
CA SER A 315 6.48 12.24 -14.23
C SER A 315 5.45 11.13 -14.34
N GLY A 316 4.25 11.36 -13.81
CA GLY A 316 3.14 10.50 -14.16
C GLY A 316 1.81 11.08 -13.73
N ASN A 317 0.90 10.19 -13.37
CA ASN A 317 -0.50 10.53 -13.23
C ASN A 317 -1.02 10.16 -11.84
N GLY A 318 -1.39 11.17 -11.06
CA GLY A 318 -2.00 11.03 -9.74
C GLY A 318 -3.46 10.54 -9.75
N LYS A 319 -3.92 9.89 -10.83
CA LYS A 319 -5.26 9.27 -10.91
C LYS A 319 -5.31 7.82 -10.41
N ALA A 320 -4.32 7.39 -9.61
CA ALA A 320 -4.37 6.11 -8.94
C ALA A 320 -5.59 6.00 -8.03
N ASN A 321 -6.18 4.80 -7.93
CA ASN A 321 -7.34 4.56 -7.08
C ASN A 321 -7.02 4.95 -5.63
N PRO A 322 -7.96 5.58 -4.90
CA PRO A 322 -7.73 5.88 -3.49
C PRO A 322 -7.60 4.59 -2.67
N VAL A 323 -6.83 4.66 -1.58
CA VAL A 323 -6.65 3.55 -0.65
C VAL A 323 -7.97 3.32 0.08
N ALA A 324 -8.36 2.07 0.28
CA ALA A 324 -9.60 1.79 1.00
C ALA A 324 -9.38 2.02 2.50
N PHE A 325 -10.24 2.83 3.12
CA PHE A 325 -10.20 3.04 4.56
C PHE A 325 -11.60 3.23 5.14
N CYS A 326 -11.70 2.95 6.44
CA CYS A 326 -12.92 3.14 7.22
C CYS A 326 -12.59 3.72 8.60
N TYR A 327 -13.39 4.69 9.03
CA TYR A 327 -13.26 5.37 10.30
C TYR A 327 -14.52 5.20 11.14
N SER A 328 -14.36 4.97 12.44
CA SER A 328 -15.46 4.99 13.41
C SER A 328 -15.30 6.18 14.35
N PRO A 329 -16.16 7.22 14.24
CA PRO A 329 -16.12 8.36 15.16
C PRO A 329 -16.33 7.95 16.62
N LYS A 330 -17.26 7.03 16.86
CA LYS A 330 -17.62 6.57 18.20
C LYS A 330 -16.46 5.87 18.92
N ASN A 331 -15.75 5.01 18.21
CA ASN A 331 -14.68 4.19 18.78
C ASN A 331 -13.28 4.75 18.48
N ASN A 332 -13.20 5.86 17.74
CA ASN A 332 -11.99 6.53 17.27
C ASN A 332 -10.92 5.56 16.76
N PHE A 333 -11.32 4.70 15.83
CA PHE A 333 -10.40 3.83 15.12
C PHE A 333 -10.49 4.02 13.61
N LEU A 334 -9.34 3.84 12.95
CA LEU A 334 -9.13 3.92 11.52
C LEU A 334 -8.58 2.58 11.04
N LEU A 335 -9.24 2.00 10.05
CA LEU A 335 -8.77 0.83 9.30
C LEU A 335 -8.29 1.27 7.93
N ILE A 336 -7.09 0.86 7.53
CA ILE A 336 -6.52 1.19 6.21
C ILE A 336 -6.11 -0.11 5.53
N SER A 337 -6.60 -0.34 4.33
CA SER A 337 -6.27 -1.53 3.53
C SER A 337 -5.41 -1.15 2.34
N GLN A 338 -4.20 -1.70 2.30
CA GLN A 338 -3.25 -1.52 1.20
C GLN A 338 -3.23 -2.71 0.23
N ALA A 339 -4.24 -3.59 0.28
CA ALA A 339 -4.27 -4.75 -0.60
C ALA A 339 -4.22 -4.31 -2.08
N GLU A 340 -3.30 -4.91 -2.84
CA GLU A 340 -2.94 -4.42 -4.18
C GLU A 340 -4.08 -4.57 -5.19
N ARG A 341 -4.87 -5.65 -5.07
CA ARG A 341 -5.89 -6.02 -6.07
C ARG A 341 -7.29 -5.48 -5.77
N ASP A 342 -7.78 -5.66 -4.55
CA ASP A 342 -9.05 -5.07 -4.09
C ASP A 342 -8.98 -4.79 -2.58
N PRO A 343 -8.47 -3.61 -2.19
CA PRO A 343 -8.34 -3.25 -0.78
C PRO A 343 -9.69 -3.17 -0.06
N ARG A 344 -10.79 -2.95 -0.79
CA ARG A 344 -12.14 -2.80 -0.24
C ARG A 344 -12.76 -4.14 0.12
N GLN A 345 -12.52 -5.17 -0.68
CA GLN A 345 -13.00 -6.54 -0.39
C GLN A 345 -12.34 -7.10 0.89
N ILE A 346 -11.03 -6.89 1.04
CA ILE A 346 -10.29 -7.30 2.24
C ILE A 346 -10.79 -6.52 3.46
N LEU A 347 -10.96 -5.21 3.33
CA LEU A 347 -11.43 -4.38 4.44
C LEU A 347 -12.86 -4.75 4.87
N SER A 348 -13.75 -5.04 3.90
CA SER A 348 -15.13 -5.47 4.17
C SER A 348 -15.20 -6.78 4.96
N GLN A 349 -14.31 -7.74 4.70
CA GLN A 349 -14.24 -8.99 5.47
C GLN A 349 -13.79 -8.77 6.91
N ASN A 350 -12.82 -7.87 7.11
CA ASN A 350 -12.35 -7.49 8.45
C ASN A 350 -13.48 -6.82 9.24
N ILE A 351 -14.23 -5.91 8.61
CA ILE A 351 -15.41 -5.26 9.21
C ILE A 351 -16.47 -6.28 9.61
N LYS A 352 -16.82 -7.23 8.72
CA LYS A 352 -17.78 -8.30 9.03
C LYS A 352 -17.29 -9.18 10.19
N SER A 353 -15.98 -9.44 10.25
CA SER A 353 -15.38 -10.21 11.34
C SER A 353 -15.50 -9.47 12.67
N ILE A 354 -15.19 -8.17 12.71
CA ILE A 354 -15.40 -7.31 13.89
C ILE A 354 -16.87 -7.33 14.31
N GLN A 355 -17.80 -7.15 13.37
CA GLN A 355 -19.25 -7.16 13.63
C GLN A 355 -19.73 -8.48 14.24
N SER A 356 -19.22 -9.61 13.75
CA SER A 356 -19.60 -10.94 14.23
C SER A 356 -19.07 -11.29 15.63
N SER A 357 -18.08 -10.55 16.13
CA SER A 357 -17.36 -10.90 17.35
C SER A 357 -18.11 -10.54 18.65
N ASN A 358 -19.20 -9.79 18.62
CA ASN A 358 -19.89 -9.20 19.79
C ASN A 358 -19.00 -8.35 20.74
N GLU A 359 -17.70 -8.19 20.45
CA GLU A 359 -16.71 -7.47 21.24
C GLU A 359 -16.67 -5.95 20.88
N TYR A 360 -17.71 -5.44 20.22
CA TYR A 360 -17.71 -4.12 19.56
C TYR A 360 -17.63 -2.87 20.46
N PRO A 361 -18.16 -2.80 21.70
CA PRO A 361 -18.05 -1.55 22.44
C PRO A 361 -16.62 -1.26 22.92
N ASP A 362 -15.72 -2.26 22.95
CA ASP A 362 -14.31 -2.13 23.31
C ASP A 362 -13.44 -2.91 22.32
N ILE A 363 -12.92 -2.23 21.29
CA ILE A 363 -11.84 -2.76 20.44
C ILE A 363 -10.60 -2.88 21.33
N SER A 364 -10.52 -4.01 22.04
CA SER A 364 -9.36 -4.42 22.80
C SER A 364 -8.31 -5.02 21.86
N SER A 365 -7.05 -5.06 22.29
CA SER A 365 -5.98 -5.76 21.58
C SER A 365 -6.37 -7.21 21.23
N LYS A 366 -7.14 -7.89 22.10
CA LYS A 366 -7.63 -9.26 21.87
C LYS A 366 -8.64 -9.35 20.72
N ALA A 367 -9.56 -8.39 20.62
CA ALA A 367 -10.54 -8.34 19.53
C ALA A 367 -9.83 -8.11 18.18
N ILE A 368 -8.84 -7.22 18.18
CA ILE A 368 -7.97 -6.97 17.02
C ILE A 368 -7.21 -8.25 16.65
N GLU A 369 -6.55 -8.89 17.60
CA GLU A 369 -5.80 -10.13 17.36
C GLU A 369 -6.67 -11.23 16.75
N LYS A 370 -7.89 -11.40 17.28
CA LYS A 370 -8.87 -12.38 16.76
C LYS A 370 -9.25 -12.10 15.32
N MET A 371 -9.39 -10.82 14.93
CA MET A 371 -9.63 -10.43 13.54
C MET A 371 -8.51 -10.92 12.61
N TYR A 372 -7.24 -10.73 13.00
CA TYR A 372 -6.07 -11.18 12.22
C TYR A 372 -5.75 -12.68 12.35
N ARG A 373 -6.55 -13.45 13.07
CA ARG A 373 -6.49 -14.93 13.04
C ARG A 373 -7.43 -15.53 12.00
N ILE A 374 -8.41 -14.77 11.52
CA ILE A 374 -9.41 -15.23 10.55
C ILE A 374 -8.80 -15.23 9.14
N PRO A 375 -8.82 -16.36 8.42
CA PRO A 375 -8.43 -16.40 7.01
C PRO A 375 -9.30 -15.48 6.16
N ARG A 376 -8.70 -14.83 5.16
CA ARG A 376 -9.39 -13.93 4.23
C ARG A 376 -9.43 -14.55 2.83
N SER A 377 -10.38 -14.12 2.00
CA SER A 377 -10.49 -14.58 0.62
C SER A 377 -10.66 -13.42 -0.35
N LEU A 378 -10.03 -13.48 -1.51
CA LEU A 378 -10.28 -12.58 -2.62
C LEU A 378 -11.14 -13.32 -3.65
N HIS A 379 -12.33 -12.81 -3.94
CA HIS A 379 -13.22 -13.40 -4.93
C HIS A 379 -13.09 -12.66 -6.26
N LEU A 380 -12.70 -13.39 -7.31
CA LEU A 380 -12.48 -12.87 -8.66
C LEU A 380 -13.57 -13.41 -9.58
N THR A 381 -14.06 -12.59 -10.51
CA THR A 381 -15.23 -12.91 -11.36
C THR A 381 -14.91 -13.24 -12.80
N ASN A 382 -13.68 -12.99 -13.27
CA ASN A 382 -13.30 -13.22 -14.67
C ASN A 382 -11.83 -13.69 -14.80
N PRO A 383 -11.59 -15.01 -14.87
CA PRO A 383 -12.51 -16.11 -14.59
C PRO A 383 -12.92 -16.15 -13.11
N ALA A 384 -14.01 -16.86 -12.81
CA ALA A 384 -14.47 -17.07 -11.44
C ALA A 384 -13.45 -17.92 -10.67
N ARG A 385 -12.83 -17.34 -9.64
CA ARG A 385 -11.86 -18.03 -8.77
C ARG A 385 -11.75 -17.35 -7.42
N ILE A 386 -11.31 -18.10 -6.41
CA ILE A 386 -11.08 -17.62 -5.05
C ILE A 386 -9.59 -17.70 -4.77
N ILE A 387 -8.99 -16.58 -4.35
CA ILE A 387 -7.66 -16.58 -3.74
C ILE A 387 -7.86 -16.64 -2.24
N TYR A 388 -7.54 -17.77 -1.62
CA TYR A 388 -7.68 -17.96 -0.19
C TYR A 388 -6.35 -17.72 0.50
N GLU A 389 -6.34 -16.82 1.48
CA GLU A 389 -5.17 -16.59 2.30
C GLU A 389 -5.03 -17.71 3.33
N LYS A 390 -3.86 -18.36 3.35
CA LYS A 390 -3.54 -19.35 4.37
C LYS A 390 -3.50 -18.64 5.73
N GLY A 391 -4.57 -18.79 6.51
CA GLY A 391 -4.64 -18.22 7.85
C GLY A 391 -3.75 -18.96 8.85
N ILE A 392 -3.56 -18.32 10.01
CA ILE A 392 -2.79 -18.85 11.15
C ILE A 392 -3.52 -20.05 11.81
N THR A 393 -4.85 -20.10 11.69
CA THR A 393 -5.66 -21.19 12.22
C THR A 393 -6.18 -22.11 11.11
N ASN A 394 -5.87 -23.40 11.25
CA ASN A 394 -6.43 -24.46 10.42
C ASN A 394 -7.91 -24.68 10.75
N ASN A 395 -8.80 -23.88 10.19
CA ASN A 395 -10.22 -24.20 10.22
C ASN A 395 -10.55 -25.15 9.07
N ARG A 396 -10.09 -26.41 9.18
CA ARG A 396 -10.22 -27.45 8.14
C ARG A 396 -11.63 -27.52 7.55
N ASN A 397 -12.66 -27.45 8.39
CA ASN A 397 -14.06 -27.52 7.95
C ASN A 397 -14.46 -26.39 6.99
N LYS A 398 -14.01 -25.15 7.24
CA LYS A 398 -14.28 -24.02 6.31
C LYS A 398 -13.49 -24.15 5.01
N THR A 399 -12.27 -24.68 5.07
CA THR A 399 -11.46 -24.92 3.89
C THR A 399 -12.05 -26.05 3.04
N ASP A 400 -12.53 -27.13 3.68
CA ASP A 400 -13.16 -28.26 3.01
C ASP A 400 -14.49 -27.85 2.36
N ASP A 401 -15.28 -26.96 2.98
CA ASP A 401 -16.50 -26.43 2.36
C ASP A 401 -16.21 -25.48 1.19
N LEU A 402 -15.11 -24.73 1.22
CA LEU A 402 -14.65 -23.92 0.09
C LEU A 402 -14.18 -24.79 -1.09
N LEU A 403 -13.54 -25.93 -0.82
CA LEU A 403 -13.03 -26.86 -1.83
C LEU A 403 -14.12 -27.75 -2.46
N LYS A 404 -15.33 -27.79 -1.89
CA LYS A 404 -16.48 -28.54 -2.43
C LYS A 404 -17.25 -27.79 -3.54
N GLY A 405 -16.98 -26.50 -3.73
CA GLY A 405 -17.67 -25.70 -4.75
C GLY A 405 -17.02 -25.81 -6.13
N ASP A 406 -17.78 -25.49 -7.19
CA ASP A 406 -17.31 -25.48 -8.59
C ASP A 406 -16.37 -24.31 -8.95
N THR A 407 -15.79 -23.64 -7.94
CA THR A 407 -14.94 -22.45 -8.13
C THR A 407 -13.49 -22.79 -7.80
N ASP A 408 -12.57 -22.48 -8.72
CA ASP A 408 -11.14 -22.71 -8.49
C ASP A 408 -10.65 -21.96 -7.24
N VAL A 409 -9.98 -22.67 -6.33
CA VAL A 409 -9.40 -22.10 -5.11
C VAL A 409 -7.87 -22.12 -5.18
N TYR A 410 -7.26 -20.95 -5.07
CA TYR A 410 -5.81 -20.76 -5.06
C TYR A 410 -5.36 -20.31 -3.67
N PHE A 411 -4.38 -20.99 -3.09
CA PHE A 411 -3.86 -20.60 -1.78
C PHE A 411 -2.70 -19.61 -1.90
N GLN A 412 -2.78 -18.50 -1.17
CA GLN A 412 -1.72 -17.49 -1.07
C GLN A 412 -1.30 -17.30 0.38
N LYS A 413 -0.04 -16.88 0.59
CA LYS A 413 0.49 -16.58 1.93
C LYS A 413 -0.13 -15.29 2.49
N GLU A 414 -0.27 -14.29 1.64
CA GLU A 414 -0.76 -12.96 1.96
C GLU A 414 -1.59 -12.47 0.77
N ILE A 415 -2.74 -11.85 1.00
CA ILE A 415 -3.57 -11.23 -0.06
C ILE A 415 -3.72 -9.71 0.12
N GLY A 416 -3.00 -9.13 1.10
CA GLY A 416 -2.94 -7.70 1.36
C GLY A 416 -2.87 -7.40 2.86
N ASN A 417 -2.72 -6.11 3.19
CA ASN A 417 -2.55 -5.67 4.57
C ASN A 417 -3.66 -4.75 5.00
N VAL A 418 -4.18 -4.98 6.21
CA VAL A 418 -5.09 -4.05 6.88
C VAL A 418 -4.38 -3.58 8.14
N ASN A 419 -4.15 -2.28 8.29
CA ASN A 419 -3.60 -1.71 9.51
C ASN A 419 -4.73 -1.07 10.34
N ILE A 420 -4.65 -1.21 11.66
CA ILE A 420 -5.59 -0.56 12.60
C ILE A 420 -4.85 0.47 13.44
N ILE A 421 -5.54 1.58 13.64
CA ILE A 421 -5.12 2.65 14.52
C ILE A 421 -6.31 2.96 15.38
N TRP A 422 -6.13 3.01 16.69
CA TRP A 422 -7.23 3.34 17.60
C TRP A 422 -6.74 4.18 18.75
N LYS A 423 -7.65 4.96 19.31
CA LYS A 423 -7.43 5.66 20.56
C LYS A 423 -7.70 4.70 21.72
N ASN A 424 -6.70 4.44 22.54
CA ASN A 424 -6.89 3.65 23.77
C ASN A 424 -7.77 4.46 24.73
N LYS A 425 -8.78 3.80 25.32
CA LYS A 425 -9.73 4.46 26.22
C LYS A 425 -9.13 4.84 27.57
N GLU A 426 -8.18 4.06 28.07
CA GLU A 426 -7.61 4.25 29.41
C GLU A 426 -6.71 5.48 29.47
N ASP A 427 -5.81 5.64 28.50
CA ASP A 427 -4.83 6.73 28.49
C ASP A 427 -5.07 7.78 27.39
N GLN A 428 -6.14 7.60 26.61
CA GLN A 428 -6.52 8.49 25.51
C GLN A 428 -5.46 8.62 24.41
N ARG A 429 -4.42 7.78 24.35
CA ARG A 429 -3.35 7.88 23.35
C ARG A 429 -3.56 6.90 22.20
N TYR A 430 -2.95 7.18 21.05
CA TYR A 430 -3.07 6.31 19.88
C TYR A 430 -2.22 5.06 20.01
N SER A 431 -2.85 3.92 19.76
CA SER A 431 -2.24 2.59 19.62
C SER A 431 -2.36 2.13 18.17
N PHE A 432 -1.43 1.26 17.78
CA PHE A 432 -1.28 0.80 16.41
C PHE A 432 -1.16 -0.70 16.39
N PHE A 433 -1.74 -1.29 15.36
CA PHE A 433 -1.63 -2.70 15.07
C PHE A 433 -1.37 -2.82 13.57
N LEU A 434 -0.16 -3.25 13.22
CA LEU A 434 0.19 -3.55 11.84
C LEU A 434 -0.24 -4.99 11.53
N ASP A 435 -0.80 -5.22 10.33
CA ASP A 435 -1.11 -6.57 9.89
C ASP A 435 0.15 -7.44 10.00
N PRO A 436 0.16 -8.52 10.81
CA PRO A 436 1.32 -9.39 10.95
C PRO A 436 1.62 -10.13 9.63
N ARG A 437 0.64 -10.18 8.71
CA ARG A 437 0.79 -10.76 7.39
C ARG A 437 1.61 -9.86 6.47
N GLY A 438 1.68 -8.57 6.77
CA GLY A 438 2.33 -7.56 5.95
C GLY A 438 3.79 -7.30 6.23
N ASN A 439 4.38 -6.50 5.35
CA ASN A 439 5.78 -6.07 5.44
C ASN A 439 5.96 -4.68 6.07
N ASP A 440 4.88 -4.09 6.61
CA ASP A 440 4.97 -2.81 7.31
C ASP A 440 5.78 -2.96 8.62
N TYR A 441 6.57 -1.92 8.91
CA TYR A 441 7.36 -1.76 10.13
C TYR A 441 6.93 -0.50 10.87
N ILE A 442 6.96 -0.58 12.19
CA ILE A 442 6.78 0.53 13.12
C ILE A 442 7.88 0.42 14.17
N ASN A 443 8.48 1.55 14.56
CA ASN A 443 9.52 1.56 15.58
C ASN A 443 8.88 1.55 16.98
N CYS A 444 8.51 0.37 17.43
CA CYS A 444 8.00 0.15 18.77
C CYS A 444 9.16 -0.35 19.63
N GLN A 445 9.58 0.49 20.57
CA GLN A 445 10.58 0.13 21.57
C GLN A 445 9.92 -0.60 22.72
#